data_AF-A0AAW2K2D1-F1
#
_entry.id   AF-A0AAW2K2D1-F1
#
_cell.length_a   1.000
_cell.length_b   1.000
_cell.length_c   1.000
_cell.angle_alpha   90.00
_cell.angle_beta   90.00
_cell.angle_gamma   90.00
#
_symmetry.space_group_name_H-M   'P 1'
#
loop_
_entity.id
_entity.type
_entity.pdbx_description
1 polymer ?
#
loop_
_entity_poly.entity_id
_entity_poly.type
_entity_poly.pdbx_seq_one_letter_code
_entity_poly.pdbx_strand_id
1 'polypeptide(L)'
;MLCVDQRMAASGDSWVREYNEAVRLADDITNMISERSSMPATGPEAQRHSSAIRRKITILGTRLDSLQSLLSKLPGKQPLTEKEMNRRKDMVVNLRSKVNQMASTLNMSNFANRDSLLGPEIKPADAMSRTTGLDNHGIVGLQRQIMKG
;
A
#
# COMPACT_ATOMS: atom_id res chain seq x y z
N MET A 1 15.11 -16.31 -35.85
CA MET A 1 16.37 -15.70 -35.40
C MET A 1 16.11 -14.19 -35.34
N LEU A 2 16.00 -13.50 -34.20
CA LEU A 2 16.21 -13.78 -32.77
C LEU A 2 15.07 -13.13 -31.98
N CYS A 3 14.58 -13.81 -30.95
CA CYS A 3 13.82 -13.19 -29.87
C CYS A 3 14.72 -12.16 -29.19
N VAL A 4 14.28 -10.90 -29.13
CA VAL A 4 14.89 -9.93 -28.22
C VAL A 4 14.29 -10.19 -26.86
N ASP A 5 14.93 -11.08 -26.09
CA ASP A 5 14.80 -11.16 -24.64
C ASP A 5 15.24 -9.82 -24.04
N GLN A 6 14.30 -8.87 -23.97
CA GLN A 6 14.44 -7.67 -23.13
C GLN A 6 14.24 -8.07 -21.65
N ARG A 7 15.01 -9.05 -21.17
CA ARG A 7 15.44 -9.13 -19.79
C ARG A 7 16.90 -8.71 -19.75
N MET A 8 17.14 -7.48 -20.19
CA MET A 8 18.42 -6.82 -19.96
C MET A 8 18.61 -6.69 -18.44
N ALA A 9 19.72 -7.26 -18.02
CA ALA A 9 20.15 -7.49 -16.66
C ALA A 9 20.31 -6.21 -15.83
N ALA A 10 20.36 -6.42 -14.52
CA ALA A 10 20.79 -5.51 -13.45
C ALA A 10 19.77 -4.45 -12.97
N SER A 11 18.77 -4.90 -12.21
CA SER A 11 18.25 -4.07 -11.13
C SER A 11 18.02 -4.97 -9.92
N GLY A 12 18.63 -4.68 -8.78
CA GLY A 12 18.31 -5.37 -7.53
C GLY A 12 16.80 -5.43 -7.30
N ASP A 13 16.37 -6.38 -6.48
CA ASP A 13 14.95 -6.62 -6.19
C ASP A 13 14.18 -5.29 -6.01
N SER A 14 13.26 -5.02 -6.94
CA SER A 14 12.54 -3.73 -7.00
C SER A 14 11.75 -3.48 -5.73
N TRP A 15 11.21 -4.54 -5.12
CA TRP A 15 10.52 -4.44 -3.85
C TRP A 15 11.47 -4.01 -2.74
N VAL A 16 12.68 -4.60 -2.69
CA VAL A 16 13.70 -4.23 -1.68
C VAL A 16 14.15 -2.79 -1.86
N ARG A 17 14.31 -2.32 -3.11
CA ARG A 17 14.62 -0.92 -3.39
C ARG A 17 13.53 0.03 -2.88
N GLU A 18 12.27 -0.22 -3.24
CA GLU A 18 11.15 0.62 -2.78
C GLU A 18 10.98 0.56 -1.25
N TYR A 19 11.27 -0.59 -0.63
CA TYR A 19 11.27 -0.73 0.82
C TYR A 19 12.35 0.14 1.47
N ASN A 20 13.57 0.14 0.94
CA ASN A 20 14.65 0.98 1.45
C ASN A 20 14.32 2.47 1.32
N GLU A 21 13.67 2.90 0.24
CA GLU A 21 13.19 4.28 0.11
C GLU A 21 12.11 4.61 1.16
N ALA A 22 11.22 3.67 1.45
CA ALA A 22 10.22 3.83 2.51
C ALA A 22 10.87 3.94 3.91
N VAL A 23 11.91 3.14 4.18
CA VAL A 23 12.69 3.21 5.43
C VAL A 23 13.39 4.57 5.58
N ARG A 24 14.07 5.04 4.54
CA ARG A 24 14.73 6.37 4.54
C ARG A 24 13.73 7.50 4.82
N LEU A 25 12.55 7.43 4.19
CA LEU A 25 11.49 8.41 4.44
C LEU A 25 10.96 8.33 5.88
N ALA A 26 10.86 7.14 6.46
CA ALA A 26 10.45 6.98 7.85
C ALA A 26 11.50 7.55 8.83
N ASP A 27 12.79 7.37 8.56
CA ASP A 27 13.85 7.91 9.40
C ASP A 27 13.92 9.44 9.31
N ASP A 28 13.74 9.99 8.12
CA ASP A 28 13.58 11.44 7.91
C ASP A 28 12.38 12.00 8.67
N ILE A 29 11.23 11.33 8.65
CA ILE A 29 10.06 11.71 9.47
C ILE A 29 10.40 11.66 10.97
N THR A 30 11.09 10.61 11.43
CA THR A 30 11.55 10.52 12.83
C THR A 30 12.42 11.72 13.20
N ASN A 31 13.39 12.07 12.37
CA ASN A 31 14.26 13.24 12.61
C ASN A 31 13.46 14.54 12.65
N MET A 32 12.56 14.76 11.69
CA MET A 32 11.72 15.95 11.67
C MET A 32 10.78 16.05 12.89
N ILE A 33 10.27 14.92 13.40
CA ILE A 33 9.49 14.87 14.63
C ILE A 33 10.37 15.25 15.84
N SER A 34 11.58 14.71 15.93
CA SER A 34 12.53 15.07 17.00
C SER A 34 12.89 16.57 16.96
N GLU A 35 13.15 17.12 15.77
CA GLU A 35 13.37 18.56 15.58
C GLU A 35 12.14 19.37 16.00
N ARG A 36 10.93 18.91 15.65
CA ARG A 36 9.68 19.56 16.03
C ARG A 36 9.52 19.65 17.55
N SER A 37 9.94 18.63 18.29
CA SER A 37 9.88 18.62 19.76
C SER A 37 10.74 19.71 20.41
N SER A 38 11.75 20.22 19.70
CA SER A 38 12.57 21.36 20.15
C SER A 38 12.00 22.73 19.77
N MET A 39 11.00 22.77 18.89
CA MET A 39 10.34 24.00 18.46
C MET A 39 9.22 24.41 19.43
N PRO A 40 8.85 25.70 19.46
CA PRO A 40 7.64 26.13 20.15
C PRO A 40 6.40 25.35 19.68
N ALA A 41 5.47 25.08 20.60
CA ALA A 41 4.26 24.32 20.29
C ALA A 41 3.43 24.98 19.17
N THR A 42 3.40 26.32 19.16
CA THR A 42 2.61 27.15 18.25
C THR A 42 3.50 28.19 17.55
N GLY A 43 3.08 28.62 16.36
CA GLY A 43 3.80 29.62 15.56
C GLY A 43 3.81 29.25 14.06
N PRO A 44 4.01 30.24 13.16
CA PRO A 44 4.00 29.99 11.72
C PRO A 44 5.04 28.95 11.29
N GLU A 45 6.24 28.99 11.86
CA GLU A 45 7.31 28.04 11.56
C GLU A 45 6.99 26.63 12.09
N ALA A 46 6.51 26.52 13.33
CA ALA A 46 6.08 25.25 13.91
C ALA A 46 4.94 24.61 13.11
N GLN A 47 3.99 25.40 12.59
CA GLN A 47 2.90 24.92 11.73
C GLN A 47 3.36 24.50 10.34
N ARG A 48 4.31 25.24 9.74
CA ARG A 48 4.96 24.84 8.49
C ARG A 48 5.68 23.51 8.65
N HIS A 49 6.45 23.36 9.73
CA HIS A 49 7.16 22.12 10.04
C HIS A 49 6.19 20.96 10.27
N SER A 50 5.13 21.17 11.07
CA SER A 50 4.02 20.20 11.24
C SER A 50 3.49 19.71 9.90
N SER A 51 3.20 20.65 8.99
CA SER A 51 2.55 20.35 7.72
C SER A 51 3.47 19.59 6.77
N ALA A 52 4.77 19.92 6.79
CA ALA A 52 5.78 19.16 6.07
C ALA A 52 5.86 17.71 6.56
N ILE A 53 5.85 17.49 7.88
CA ILE A 53 5.84 16.14 8.46
C ILE A 53 4.58 15.38 8.06
N ARG A 54 3.40 15.99 8.21
CA ARG A 54 2.11 15.37 7.81
C ARG A 54 2.11 14.95 6.34
N ARG A 55 2.65 15.79 5.44
CA ARG A 55 2.77 15.46 4.01
C ARG A 55 3.68 14.25 3.79
N LYS A 56 4.82 14.16 4.47
CA LYS A 56 5.73 13.01 4.38
C LYS A 56 5.11 11.73 4.92
N ILE A 57 4.35 11.80 6.03
CA ILE A 57 3.56 10.68 6.56
C ILE A 57 2.57 10.16 5.51
N THR A 58 1.82 11.04 4.83
CA THR A 58 0.92 10.64 3.74
C THR A 58 1.66 9.97 2.59
N ILE A 59 2.81 10.51 2.17
CA ILE A 59 3.64 9.91 1.10
C ILE A 59 4.12 8.51 1.51
N LEU A 60 4.57 8.34 2.76
CA LEU A 60 5.01 7.05 3.28
C LEU A 60 3.85 6.04 3.27
N GLY A 61 2.65 6.44 3.71
CA GLY A 61 1.45 5.60 3.64
C GLY A 61 1.19 5.08 2.23
N THR A 62 1.21 5.94 1.22
CA THR A 62 1.03 5.55 -0.20
C THR A 62 2.13 4.61 -0.71
N ARG A 63 3.38 4.82 -0.29
CA ARG A 63 4.50 3.92 -0.65
C ARG A 63 4.31 2.53 -0.04
N LEU A 64 3.81 2.44 1.20
CA LEU A 64 3.50 1.15 1.84
C LEU A 64 2.39 0.39 1.11
N ASP A 65 1.35 1.09 0.64
CA ASP A 65 0.30 0.45 -0.17
C ASP A 65 0.84 -0.07 -1.50
N SER A 66 1.77 0.69 -2.10
CA SER A 66 2.45 0.28 -3.33
C SER A 66 3.30 -0.97 -3.11
N LEU A 67 4.05 -1.03 -2.00
CA LEU A 67 4.83 -2.20 -1.59
C LEU A 67 3.94 -3.44 -1.37
N GLN A 68 2.77 -3.26 -0.76
CA GLN A 68 1.80 -4.34 -0.59
C GLN A 68 1.24 -4.80 -1.94
N SER A 69 0.90 -3.88 -2.84
CA SER A 69 0.46 -4.22 -4.20
C SER A 69 1.53 -4.96 -5.01
N LEU A 70 2.81 -4.64 -4.81
CA LEU A 70 3.91 -5.37 -5.45
C LEU A 70 4.00 -6.81 -4.94
N LEU A 71 3.66 -7.07 -3.68
CA LEU A 71 3.60 -8.44 -3.14
C LEU A 71 2.43 -9.24 -3.71
N SER A 72 1.27 -8.61 -3.97
CA SER A 72 0.10 -9.29 -4.54
C SER A 72 0.20 -9.51 -6.06
N LYS A 73 1.07 -8.79 -6.77
CA LYS A 73 1.22 -8.84 -8.25
C LYS A 73 2.43 -9.65 -8.76
N LEU A 74 3.13 -10.39 -7.90
CA LEU A 74 4.33 -11.13 -8.30
C LEU A 74 4.02 -12.14 -9.42
N PRO A 75 4.71 -12.08 -10.58
CA PRO A 75 4.47 -13.00 -11.68
C PRO A 75 4.94 -14.40 -11.29
N GLY A 76 4.10 -15.41 -11.50
CA GLY A 76 4.37 -16.84 -11.19
C GLY A 76 5.57 -17.48 -11.91
N LYS A 77 6.45 -16.69 -12.55
CA LYS A 77 7.65 -17.15 -13.28
C LYS A 77 8.90 -17.25 -12.40
N GLN A 78 8.93 -16.65 -11.22
CA GLN A 78 9.87 -16.99 -10.13
C GLN A 78 9.13 -16.82 -8.79
N PRO A 79 8.68 -17.91 -8.17
CA PRO A 79 8.06 -17.84 -6.85
C PRO A 79 9.09 -17.31 -5.84
N LEU A 80 8.82 -16.19 -5.18
CA LEU A 80 9.44 -15.94 -3.88
C LEU A 80 9.09 -17.12 -2.97
N THR A 81 10.06 -17.58 -2.18
CA THR A 81 9.74 -18.60 -1.17
C THR A 81 8.67 -18.05 -0.22
N GLU A 82 7.80 -18.91 0.28
CA GLU A 82 6.76 -18.51 1.24
C GLU A 82 7.37 -17.79 2.45
N LYS A 83 8.53 -18.28 2.93
CA LYS A 83 9.30 -17.64 3.99
C LYS A 83 9.67 -16.19 3.66
N GLU A 84 10.16 -15.93 2.46
CA GLU A 84 10.55 -14.58 2.03
C GLU A 84 9.32 -13.68 1.82
N MET A 85 8.23 -14.23 1.26
CA MET A 85 6.96 -13.50 1.15
C MET A 85 6.42 -13.08 2.54
N ASN A 86 6.43 -13.99 3.51
CA ASN A 86 5.98 -13.71 4.87
C ASN A 86 6.89 -12.67 5.54
N ARG A 87 8.21 -12.80 5.40
CA ARG A 87 9.16 -11.79 5.87
C ARG A 87 8.86 -10.39 5.31
N ARG A 88 8.56 -10.28 4.01
CA ARG A 88 8.21 -8.99 3.39
C ARG A 88 6.91 -8.40 3.91
N LYS A 89 5.91 -9.25 4.14
CA LYS A 89 4.65 -8.83 4.79
C LYS A 89 4.92 -8.27 6.18
N ASP A 90 5.71 -8.98 7.00
CA ASP A 90 6.08 -8.54 8.35
C ASP A 90 6.83 -7.20 8.33
N MET A 91 7.76 -7.03 7.39
CA MET A 91 8.49 -5.76 7.21
C MET A 91 7.57 -4.59 6.88
N VAL A 92 6.54 -4.80 6.05
CA VAL A 92 5.53 -3.78 5.74
C VAL A 92 4.64 -3.49 6.95
N VAL A 93 4.20 -4.52 7.67
CA VAL A 93 3.38 -4.38 8.89
C VAL A 93 4.13 -3.59 9.97
N ASN A 94 5.41 -3.88 10.19
CA ASN A 94 6.24 -3.15 11.15
C ASN A 94 6.37 -1.67 10.79
N LEU A 95 6.61 -1.38 9.50
CA LEU A 95 6.73 0.01 9.04
C LEU A 95 5.37 0.74 9.06
N ARG A 96 4.27 0.02 8.83
CA ARG A 96 2.89 0.51 8.97
C ARG A 96 2.58 0.91 10.41
N SER A 97 2.96 0.06 11.37
CA SER A 97 2.85 0.38 12.80
C SER A 97 3.63 1.65 13.15
N LYS A 98 4.89 1.77 12.68
CA LYS A 98 5.73 2.97 12.90
C LYS A 98 5.07 4.24 12.34
N VAL A 99 4.54 4.23 11.11
CA VAL A 99 3.90 5.42 10.53
C VAL A 99 2.58 5.78 11.23
N ASN A 100 1.83 4.79 11.72
CA ASN A 100 0.62 5.04 12.52
C ASN A 100 0.96 5.68 13.87
N GLN A 101 2.06 5.28 14.51
CA GLN A 101 2.57 5.96 15.70
C GLN A 101 2.98 7.41 15.42
N MET A 102 3.73 7.66 14.34
CA MET A 102 4.12 9.01 13.90
C MET A 102 2.90 9.90 13.62
N ALA A 103 1.88 9.35 12.96
CA ALA A 103 0.62 10.03 12.68
C ALA A 103 -0.10 10.41 13.98
N SER A 104 -0.07 9.53 14.98
CA SER A 104 -0.67 9.75 16.30
C SER A 104 0.04 10.87 17.07
N THR A 105 1.38 10.95 16.99
CA THR A 105 2.16 12.07 17.55
C THR A 105 1.73 13.44 17.03
N LEU A 106 1.15 13.50 15.82
CA LEU A 106 0.64 14.72 15.20
C LEU A 106 -0.89 14.85 15.23
N ASN A 107 -1.59 14.01 16.01
CA ASN A 107 -3.05 13.95 16.11
C ASN A 107 -3.76 13.74 14.75
N MET A 108 -3.16 12.98 13.83
CA MET A 108 -3.75 12.64 12.54
C MET A 108 -4.72 11.45 12.64
N SER A 109 -5.82 11.61 13.39
CA SER A 109 -6.81 10.55 13.62
C SER A 109 -7.37 9.91 12.35
N ASN A 110 -7.55 10.69 11.27
CA ASN A 110 -8.03 10.19 9.98
C ASN A 110 -7.02 9.29 9.23
N PHE A 111 -5.73 9.32 9.60
CA PHE A 111 -4.71 8.52 8.93
C PHE A 111 -4.91 7.02 9.22
N ALA A 112 -5.13 6.66 10.49
CA ALA A 112 -5.42 5.27 10.87
C ALA A 112 -6.76 4.79 10.28
N ASN A 113 -7.75 5.67 10.16
CA ASN A 113 -9.04 5.33 9.55
C ASN A 113 -8.93 4.99 8.06
N ARG A 114 -7.97 5.59 7.34
CA ARG A 114 -7.69 5.26 5.93
C ARG A 114 -7.30 3.78 5.78
N ASP A 115 -6.49 3.25 6.69
CA ASP A 115 -6.09 1.83 6.66
C ASP A 115 -7.31 0.91 6.74
N SER A 116 -8.28 1.26 7.59
CA SER A 116 -9.54 0.52 7.69
C SER A 116 -10.41 0.64 6.43
N LEU A 117 -10.39 1.79 5.74
CA LEU A 117 -11.17 2.02 4.51
C LEU A 117 -10.65 1.22 3.31
N LEU A 118 -9.36 0.88 3.30
CA LEU A 118 -8.75 0.12 2.21
C LEU A 118 -9.09 -1.38 2.28
N GLY A 119 -9.76 -1.83 3.35
CA GLY A 119 -10.27 -3.19 3.53
C GLY A 119 -9.17 -4.26 3.66
N PRO A 120 -9.51 -5.48 4.08
CA PRO A 120 -8.63 -6.63 3.90
C PRO A 120 -8.37 -6.80 2.40
N GLU A 121 -7.10 -6.97 2.00
CA GLU A 121 -6.75 -7.26 0.61
C GLU A 121 -7.64 -8.41 0.12
N ILE A 122 -8.52 -8.11 -0.84
CA ILE A 122 -9.44 -9.08 -1.42
C ILE A 122 -8.58 -10.19 -1.99
N LYS A 123 -8.67 -11.39 -1.40
CA LYS A 123 -8.06 -12.60 -1.95
C LYS A 123 -8.48 -12.69 -3.43
N PRO A 124 -7.55 -12.81 -4.39
CA PRO A 124 -7.90 -12.90 -5.82
C PRO A 124 -8.76 -14.13 -6.15
N ALA A 125 -8.92 -15.07 -5.21
CA ALA A 125 -9.80 -16.23 -5.34
C ALA A 125 -11.31 -15.86 -5.37
N ASP A 126 -11.73 -14.77 -4.73
CA ASP A 126 -13.17 -14.49 -4.55
C ASP A 126 -13.76 -13.60 -5.67
N ALA A 127 -12.91 -12.98 -6.50
CA ALA A 127 -13.34 -12.21 -7.66
C ALA A 127 -13.65 -13.09 -8.89
N MET A 128 -12.95 -14.22 -9.05
CA MET A 128 -13.15 -15.12 -10.20
C MET A 128 -14.25 -16.16 -10.00
N SER A 129 -14.77 -16.35 -8.78
CA SER A 129 -15.90 -17.27 -8.54
C SER A 129 -17.25 -16.71 -9.02
N ARG A 130 -17.35 -15.40 -9.32
CA ARG A 130 -18.61 -14.76 -9.72
C ARG A 130 -18.83 -14.66 -11.23
N THR A 131 -17.88 -15.08 -12.06
CA THR A 131 -18.03 -14.99 -13.53
C THR A 131 -18.19 -16.33 -14.22
N THR A 132 -18.14 -17.45 -13.49
CA THR A 132 -18.50 -18.77 -14.02
C THR A 132 -20.02 -18.96 -13.91
N GLY A 133 -20.77 -18.57 -14.94
CA GLY A 133 -22.20 -18.90 -15.03
C GLY A 133 -23.12 -17.83 -15.62
N LEU A 134 -22.61 -16.83 -16.34
CA LEU A 134 -23.45 -15.94 -17.15
C LEU A 134 -23.33 -16.36 -18.62
N ASP A 135 -23.95 -17.49 -18.94
CA ASP A 135 -24.27 -17.83 -20.31
C ASP A 135 -25.42 -16.94 -20.82
N ASN A 136 -25.46 -16.69 -22.12
CA ASN A 136 -26.39 -15.74 -22.77
C ASN A 136 -27.88 -16.10 -22.58
N HIS A 137 -28.21 -17.25 -21.98
CA HIS A 137 -29.56 -17.64 -21.61
C HIS A 137 -30.07 -16.94 -20.33
N GLY A 138 -29.18 -16.57 -19.39
CA GLY A 138 -29.58 -15.98 -18.10
C GLY A 138 -30.14 -14.56 -18.20
N ILE A 139 -29.72 -13.78 -19.19
CA ILE A 139 -30.13 -12.37 -19.37
C ILE A 139 -31.61 -12.26 -19.76
N VAL A 140 -32.14 -13.22 -20.51
CA VAL A 140 -33.55 -13.18 -20.98
C VAL A 140 -34.54 -13.57 -19.86
N GLY A 141 -34.08 -14.32 -18.86
CA GLY A 141 -34.92 -14.72 -17.72
C GLY A 141 -35.31 -13.55 -16.82
N LEU A 142 -34.36 -12.63 -16.57
CA LEU A 142 -34.58 -11.47 -15.69
C LEU A 142 -35.60 -10.49 -16.29
N GLN A 143 -35.57 -10.31 -17.61
CA GLN A 143 -36.49 -9.42 -18.32
C GLN A 143 -37.95 -9.90 -18.25
N ARG A 144 -38.18 -11.23 -18.18
CA ARG A 144 -39.52 -11.81 -18.13
C ARG A 144 -40.17 -11.72 -16.74
N GLN A 145 -39.38 -11.58 -15.66
CA GLN A 145 -39.90 -11.34 -14.31
C GLN A 145 -40.33 -9.89 -14.08
N ILE A 146 -39.69 -8.92 -14.73
CA ILE A 146 -40.02 -7.49 -14.60
C ILE A 146 -41.30 -7.14 -15.39
N MET A 147 -41.62 -7.88 -16.46
CA MET A 147 -42.79 -7.63 -17.33
C MET A 147 -44.11 -8.27 -16.87
N LYS A 148 -44.17 -8.86 -15.66
CA LYS A 148 -45.42 -9.39 -15.06
C LYS A 148 -45.73 -8.80 -13.67
N GLY A 149 -45.27 -7.58 -13.43
CA GLY A 149 -45.79 -6.72 -12.35
C GLY A 149 -46.87 -5.80 -12.91
#